data_AF-A0A078S8C3-F1
#
_entry.id   AF-A0A078S8C3-F1
#
_cell.length_a   1.000
_cell.length_b   1.000
_cell.length_c   1.000
_cell.angle_alpha   90.00
_cell.angle_beta   90.00
_cell.angle_gamma   90.00
#
_symmetry.space_group_name_H-M   'P 1'
#
loop_
_entity.id
_entity.type
_entity.pdbx_description
1 polymer ?
#
loop_
_entity_poly.entity_id
_entity_poly.type
_entity_poly.pdbx_seq_one_letter_code
_entity_poly.pdbx_strand_id
1 'polypeptide(L)'
;MKEELINKAYEIAKERYAALGLDVEKVMEQLQKVSISMHCWQADDVQGFESAGSLTGGIQTTGNYPGKARNMEELRSDILKAASYIPGKHRLNLHEIYGDFGGTFVDRDQVEVKHFESWMQWAAENGIKLDFNSTSFSHPKSGNLSLAHPDQGIRDFWVEHTKRCRAIAEEMGRRQGDPCIMNLWVHDGSKDITVNRMKYRVLFKDSLDRIFATEYKHMKDCLESKVFGIGLESYTVGSNEFCMGYSVQHQKLIT
;
A
#
# COMPACT_ATOMS: atom_id res chain seq x y z
N MET A 1 7.02 -35.48 22.91
CA MET A 1 8.42 -35.62 22.43
C MET A 1 8.93 -34.37 21.70
N LYS A 2 8.30 -33.90 20.61
CA LYS A 2 8.76 -32.68 19.91
C LYS A 2 8.60 -31.41 20.75
N GLU A 3 7.46 -31.26 21.43
CA GLU A 3 7.17 -30.08 22.26
C GLU A 3 8.11 -29.96 23.47
N GLU A 4 8.38 -31.06 24.17
CA GLU A 4 9.31 -31.07 25.30
C GLU A 4 10.74 -30.67 24.90
N LEU A 5 11.20 -31.10 23.71
CA LEU A 5 12.50 -30.69 23.17
C LEU A 5 12.52 -29.21 22.79
N ILE A 6 11.44 -28.68 22.22
CA ILE A 6 11.29 -27.24 21.91
C ILE A 6 11.35 -26.42 23.19
N ASN A 7 10.59 -26.80 24.23
CA ASN A 7 10.56 -26.09 25.49
C ASN A 7 11.92 -26.12 26.20
N LYS A 8 12.61 -27.27 26.23
CA LYS A 8 13.97 -27.37 26.77
C LYS A 8 14.96 -26.47 26.02
N ALA A 9 14.89 -26.46 24.69
CA ALA A 9 15.74 -25.60 23.88
C ALA A 9 15.45 -24.10 24.14
N TYR A 10 14.18 -23.74 24.32
CA TYR A 10 13.77 -22.37 24.63
C TYR A 10 14.28 -21.92 26.02
N GLU A 11 14.16 -22.75 27.06
CA GLU A 11 14.68 -22.42 28.40
C GLU A 11 16.20 -22.25 28.40
N ILE A 12 16.95 -23.11 27.68
CA ILE A 12 18.39 -22.94 27.50
C ILE A 12 18.72 -21.61 26.80
N ALA A 13 17.92 -21.21 25.79
CA ALA A 13 18.10 -19.93 25.12
C ALA A 13 17.83 -18.75 26.08
N LYS A 14 16.79 -18.83 26.90
CA LYS A 14 16.48 -17.81 27.93
C LYS A 14 17.65 -17.58 28.87
N GLU A 15 18.27 -18.64 29.38
CA GLU A 15 19.45 -18.54 30.24
C GLU A 15 20.63 -17.84 29.53
N ARG A 16 20.88 -18.18 28.26
CA ARG A 16 21.95 -17.56 27.46
C ARG A 16 21.72 -16.07 27.24
N TYR A 17 20.49 -15.65 26.94
CA TYR A 17 20.15 -14.24 26.76
C TYR A 17 20.15 -13.48 28.09
N ALA A 18 19.73 -14.11 29.19
CA ALA A 18 19.80 -13.53 30.53
C ALA A 18 21.25 -13.21 30.94
N ALA A 19 22.22 -14.07 30.57
CA ALA A 19 23.64 -13.81 30.78
C ALA A 19 24.17 -12.56 30.04
N LEU A 20 23.46 -12.08 29.01
CA LEU A 20 23.71 -10.83 28.29
C LEU A 20 22.88 -9.65 28.82
N GLY A 21 22.10 -9.85 29.88
CA GLY A 21 21.20 -8.84 30.45
C GLY A 21 19.88 -8.66 29.68
N LEU A 22 19.49 -9.63 28.86
CA LEU A 22 18.25 -9.58 28.06
C LEU A 22 17.16 -10.48 28.68
N ASP A 23 15.99 -9.88 28.93
CA ASP A 23 14.79 -10.60 29.34
C ASP A 23 13.99 -11.01 28.09
N VAL A 24 14.10 -12.29 27.73
CA VAL A 24 13.44 -12.85 26.55
C VAL A 24 11.92 -12.76 26.65
N GLU A 25 11.33 -13.00 27.82
CA GLU A 25 9.86 -12.97 27.96
C GLU A 25 9.34 -11.55 27.71
N LYS A 26 10.04 -10.55 28.26
CA LYS A 26 9.72 -9.14 28.00
C LYS A 26 9.87 -8.77 26.52
N VAL A 27 10.90 -9.28 25.84
CA VAL A 27 11.09 -9.07 24.39
C VAL A 27 9.98 -9.73 23.59
N MET A 28 9.55 -10.94 23.95
CA MET A 28 8.43 -11.62 23.30
C MET A 28 7.12 -10.85 23.50
N GLU A 29 6.85 -10.33 24.70
CA GLU A 29 5.70 -9.45 24.95
C GLU A 29 5.72 -8.16 24.11
N GLN A 30 6.90 -7.60 23.87
CA GLN A 30 7.07 -6.43 22.99
C GLN A 30 6.83 -6.81 21.53
N LEU A 31 7.38 -7.93 21.07
CA LEU A 31 7.22 -8.42 19.71
C LEU A 31 5.75 -8.69 19.37
N GLN A 32 4.97 -9.25 20.30
CA GLN A 32 3.53 -9.49 20.12
C GLN A 32 2.70 -8.22 19.87
N LYS A 33 3.24 -7.04 20.19
CA LYS A 33 2.58 -5.74 19.95
C LYS A 33 2.93 -5.14 18.60
N VAL A 34 3.88 -5.74 17.86
CA VAL A 34 4.27 -5.28 16.52
C VAL A 34 3.32 -5.88 15.50
N SER A 35 2.62 -5.02 14.75
CA SER A 35 1.79 -5.43 13.63
C SER A 35 2.54 -5.24 12.32
N ILE A 36 2.51 -6.26 11.47
CA ILE A 36 3.02 -6.19 10.09
C ILE A 36 1.84 -5.92 9.17
N SER A 37 1.99 -5.00 8.20
CA SER A 37 0.96 -4.76 7.19
C SER A 37 1.26 -5.57 5.95
N MET A 38 0.52 -6.66 5.76
CA MET A 38 0.71 -7.59 4.64
C MET A 38 0.06 -7.04 3.38
N HIS A 39 0.74 -7.10 2.25
CA HIS A 39 0.25 -6.55 0.99
C HIS A 39 -0.69 -7.53 0.27
N CYS A 40 -1.89 -7.07 -0.08
CA CYS A 40 -2.90 -7.93 -0.72
C CYS A 40 -2.49 -8.42 -2.11
N TRP A 41 -1.69 -7.62 -2.83
CA TRP A 41 -1.37 -7.82 -4.23
C TRP A 41 -0.40 -8.96 -4.52
N GLN A 42 0.15 -9.59 -3.47
CA GLN A 42 0.91 -10.83 -3.62
C GLN A 42 0.02 -12.00 -4.04
N ALA A 43 -1.26 -12.00 -3.64
CA ALA A 43 -2.14 -13.15 -3.84
C ALA A 43 -2.56 -13.34 -5.30
N ASP A 44 -2.50 -12.30 -6.13
CA ASP A 44 -3.08 -12.28 -7.47
C ASP A 44 -2.15 -11.71 -8.55
N ASP A 45 -0.88 -11.48 -8.24
CA ASP A 45 0.10 -10.83 -9.12
C ASP A 45 -0.27 -9.38 -9.51
N VAL A 46 -0.80 -8.59 -8.58
CA VAL A 46 -1.16 -7.17 -8.78
C VAL A 46 -2.19 -6.96 -9.90
N GLN A 47 -3.14 -7.88 -10.05
CA GLN A 47 -4.18 -7.78 -11.08
C GLN A 47 -5.33 -6.88 -10.62
N GLY A 48 -5.74 -7.00 -9.36
CA GLY A 48 -6.94 -6.37 -8.85
C GLY A 48 -8.21 -6.96 -9.49
N PHE A 49 -9.33 -6.28 -9.26
CA PHE A 49 -10.66 -6.71 -9.68
C PHE A 49 -11.38 -5.71 -10.60
N GLU A 50 -10.75 -4.56 -10.91
CA GLU A 50 -11.34 -3.54 -11.80
C GLU A 50 -11.16 -3.83 -13.30
N SER A 51 -10.08 -4.50 -13.72
CA SER A 51 -9.81 -4.74 -15.15
C SER A 51 -8.84 -5.91 -15.38
N ALA A 52 -8.95 -6.58 -16.53
CA ALA A 52 -8.06 -7.68 -16.95
C ALA A 52 -6.79 -7.19 -17.68
N GLY A 53 -6.32 -5.98 -17.36
CA GLY A 53 -5.18 -5.34 -18.04
C GLY A 53 -3.84 -5.95 -17.67
N SER A 54 -2.82 -5.68 -18.49
CA SER A 54 -1.43 -6.02 -18.14
C SER A 54 -0.89 -5.07 -17.07
N LEU A 55 -0.04 -5.59 -16.18
CA LEU A 55 0.65 -4.79 -15.17
C LEU A 55 1.62 -3.79 -15.84
N THR A 56 1.50 -2.50 -15.51
CA THR A 56 2.39 -1.43 -15.99
C THR A 56 2.94 -0.59 -14.81
N GLY A 57 3.56 0.56 -15.09
CA GLY A 57 4.12 1.45 -14.06
C GLY A 57 5.56 1.10 -13.64
N GLY A 58 6.27 0.31 -14.45
CA GLY A 58 7.66 -0.07 -14.17
C GLY A 58 7.83 -1.01 -12.99
N ILE A 59 6.76 -1.75 -12.66
CA ILE A 59 6.75 -2.91 -11.77
C ILE A 59 6.31 -4.14 -12.57
N GLN A 60 6.73 -5.32 -12.14
CA GLN A 60 6.44 -6.57 -12.80
C GLN A 60 6.32 -7.68 -11.76
N THR A 61 5.43 -8.63 -12.02
CA THR A 61 5.45 -9.96 -11.39
C THR A 61 6.13 -10.93 -12.34
N THR A 62 6.89 -11.88 -11.80
CA THR A 62 7.70 -12.81 -12.60
C THR A 62 7.45 -14.24 -12.18
N GLY A 63 7.32 -15.14 -13.16
CA GLY A 63 7.00 -16.54 -12.94
C GLY A 63 5.52 -16.83 -13.17
N ASN A 64 5.22 -18.10 -13.49
CA ASN A 64 3.87 -18.56 -13.83
C ASN A 64 3.41 -19.66 -12.85
N TYR A 65 3.63 -19.44 -11.54
CA TYR A 65 3.19 -20.41 -10.55
C TYR A 65 1.65 -20.46 -10.53
N PRO A 66 1.02 -21.65 -10.62
CA PRO A 66 -0.43 -21.74 -10.70
C PRO A 66 -1.08 -21.40 -9.36
N GLY A 67 -2.36 -21.04 -9.40
CA GLY A 67 -3.19 -20.92 -8.19
C GLY A 67 -3.34 -19.50 -7.62
N LYS A 68 -2.93 -18.46 -8.35
CA LYS A 68 -3.20 -17.08 -7.95
C LYS A 68 -4.71 -16.82 -7.80
N ALA A 69 -5.08 -15.98 -6.85
CA ALA A 69 -6.46 -15.56 -6.65
C ALA A 69 -6.99 -14.82 -7.88
N ARG A 70 -8.25 -15.08 -8.25
CA ARG A 70 -8.90 -14.51 -9.45
C ARG A 70 -10.07 -13.62 -9.13
N ASN A 71 -10.47 -13.60 -7.86
CA ASN A 71 -11.56 -12.81 -7.34
C ASN A 71 -11.33 -12.54 -5.85
N MET A 72 -12.17 -11.69 -5.29
CA MET A 72 -12.08 -11.24 -3.91
C MET A 72 -12.27 -12.37 -2.88
N GLU A 73 -13.10 -13.37 -3.16
CA GLU A 73 -13.34 -14.49 -2.24
C GLU A 73 -12.09 -15.38 -2.13
N GLU A 74 -11.48 -15.73 -3.27
CA GLU A 74 -10.21 -16.46 -3.32
C GLU A 74 -9.11 -15.68 -2.59
N LEU A 75 -8.97 -14.38 -2.86
CA LEU A 75 -7.95 -13.54 -2.26
C LEU A 75 -8.11 -13.43 -0.73
N ARG A 76 -9.34 -13.29 -0.23
CA ARG A 76 -9.63 -13.31 1.22
C ARG A 76 -9.27 -14.65 1.85
N SER A 77 -9.60 -15.76 1.19
CA SER A 77 -9.25 -17.10 1.66
C SER A 77 -7.74 -17.28 1.74
N ASP A 78 -7.00 -16.84 0.72
CA ASP A 78 -5.54 -16.95 0.67
C ASP A 78 -4.88 -16.11 1.78
N ILE A 79 -5.40 -14.91 2.05
CA ILE A 79 -4.93 -14.06 3.16
C ILE A 79 -5.16 -14.75 4.51
N LEU A 80 -6.35 -15.31 4.76
CA LEU A 80 -6.61 -16.03 6.03
C LEU A 80 -5.71 -17.25 6.17
N LYS A 81 -5.45 -17.94 5.06
CA LYS A 81 -4.54 -19.08 5.05
C LYS A 81 -3.12 -18.65 5.42
N ALA A 82 -2.61 -17.59 4.80
CA ALA A 82 -1.31 -17.03 5.15
C ALA A 82 -1.26 -16.55 6.61
N ALA A 83 -2.27 -15.81 7.08
CA ALA A 83 -2.38 -15.34 8.45
C ALA A 83 -2.38 -16.48 9.48
N SER A 84 -2.95 -17.65 9.14
CA SER A 84 -2.93 -18.82 10.02
C SER A 84 -1.52 -19.37 10.32
N TYR A 85 -0.51 -19.00 9.52
CA TYR A 85 0.88 -19.39 9.69
C TYR A 85 1.76 -18.29 10.30
N ILE A 86 1.23 -17.08 10.50
CA ILE A 86 2.00 -15.91 10.95
C ILE A 86 1.51 -15.53 12.35
N PRO A 87 2.37 -15.60 13.39
CA PRO A 87 1.97 -15.32 14.76
C PRO A 87 1.76 -13.82 15.00
N GLY A 88 0.66 -13.47 15.65
CA GLY A 88 0.34 -12.11 16.06
C GLY A 88 -0.93 -11.59 15.42
N LYS A 89 -1.22 -10.30 15.66
CA LYS A 89 -2.32 -9.58 15.01
C LYS A 89 -1.75 -8.56 14.05
N HIS A 90 -2.13 -8.70 12.79
CA HIS A 90 -1.52 -7.99 11.68
C HIS A 90 -2.55 -7.19 10.91
N ARG A 91 -2.06 -6.43 9.94
CA ARG A 91 -2.86 -5.57 9.08
C ARG A 91 -2.83 -6.11 7.66
N LEU A 92 -3.80 -5.72 6.85
CA LEU A 92 -3.84 -5.94 5.43
C LEU A 92 -3.75 -4.60 4.72
N ASN A 93 -2.78 -4.46 3.84
CA ASN A 93 -2.57 -3.29 3.01
C ASN A 93 -3.24 -3.52 1.65
N LEU A 94 -4.30 -2.76 1.39
CA LEU A 94 -5.11 -2.85 0.18
C LEU A 94 -4.68 -1.80 -0.85
N HIS A 95 -4.83 -2.13 -2.13
CA HIS A 95 -4.82 -1.15 -3.21
C HIS A 95 -6.25 -0.84 -3.66
N GLU A 96 -6.48 0.34 -4.24
CA GLU A 96 -7.81 0.73 -4.75
C GLU A 96 -8.35 -0.23 -5.82
N ILE A 97 -7.49 -0.87 -6.61
CA ILE A 97 -7.94 -1.83 -7.63
C ILE A 97 -8.56 -3.11 -7.06
N TYR A 98 -8.52 -3.31 -5.74
CA TYR A 98 -9.13 -4.45 -5.04
C TYR A 98 -10.54 -4.14 -4.53
N GLY A 99 -11.14 -3.02 -4.95
CA GLY A 99 -12.51 -2.66 -4.61
C GLY A 99 -13.54 -3.72 -5.00
N ASP A 100 -14.62 -3.76 -4.24
CA ASP A 100 -15.82 -4.54 -4.51
C ASP A 100 -16.75 -3.75 -5.43
N PHE A 101 -16.57 -3.94 -6.74
CA PHE A 101 -17.31 -3.22 -7.78
C PHE A 101 -18.59 -3.94 -8.23
N GLY A 102 -18.92 -5.11 -7.66
CA GLY A 102 -20.15 -5.84 -7.98
C GLY A 102 -20.33 -6.19 -9.47
N GLY A 103 -19.24 -6.30 -10.23
CA GLY A 103 -19.26 -6.53 -11.69
C GLY A 103 -19.62 -5.29 -12.52
N THR A 104 -19.71 -4.11 -11.90
CA THR A 104 -19.94 -2.84 -12.59
C THR A 104 -18.62 -2.10 -12.81
N PHE A 105 -18.50 -1.38 -13.93
CA PHE A 105 -17.34 -0.53 -14.15
C PHE A 105 -17.49 0.77 -13.34
N VAL A 106 -16.51 1.03 -12.49
CA VAL A 106 -16.32 2.29 -11.77
C VAL A 106 -14.92 2.77 -12.11
N ASP A 107 -14.82 3.93 -12.76
CA ASP A 107 -13.50 4.52 -13.04
C ASP A 107 -12.87 5.03 -11.72
N ARG A 108 -11.54 5.09 -11.67
CA ARG A 108 -10.81 5.30 -10.41
C ARG A 108 -11.07 6.66 -9.77
N ASP A 109 -11.40 7.68 -10.56
CA ASP A 109 -11.82 9.00 -10.06
C ASP A 109 -13.28 9.03 -9.60
N GLN A 110 -14.00 7.91 -9.62
CA GLN A 110 -15.38 7.75 -9.15
C GLN A 110 -15.52 6.74 -8.00
N VAL A 111 -14.41 6.22 -7.49
CA VAL A 111 -14.43 5.29 -6.35
C VAL A 111 -14.98 5.97 -5.09
N GLU A 112 -15.63 5.20 -4.23
CA GLU A 112 -16.32 5.65 -3.03
C GLU A 112 -16.14 4.60 -1.92
N VAL A 113 -16.40 5.02 -0.68
CA VAL A 113 -16.38 4.17 0.53
C VAL A 113 -17.16 2.86 0.35
N LYS A 114 -18.30 2.90 -0.35
CA LYS A 114 -19.18 1.73 -0.54
C LYS A 114 -18.47 0.58 -1.26
N HIS A 115 -17.50 0.87 -2.13
CA HIS A 115 -16.72 -0.16 -2.83
C HIS A 115 -15.71 -0.87 -1.92
N PHE A 116 -15.52 -0.41 -0.68
CA PHE A 116 -14.66 -1.03 0.33
C PHE A 116 -15.42 -1.44 1.59
N GLU A 117 -16.76 -1.35 1.57
CA GLU A 117 -17.62 -1.73 2.69
C GLU A 117 -17.40 -3.20 3.08
N SER A 118 -17.43 -4.09 2.10
CA SER A 118 -17.24 -5.53 2.34
C SER A 118 -15.84 -5.86 2.87
N TRP A 119 -14.82 -5.08 2.49
CA TRP A 119 -13.46 -5.21 3.03
C TRP A 119 -13.37 -4.77 4.49
N MET A 120 -13.95 -3.62 4.83
CA MET A 120 -13.98 -3.13 6.22
C MET A 120 -14.73 -4.09 7.14
N GLN A 121 -15.87 -4.64 6.69
CA GLN A 121 -16.62 -5.64 7.43
C GLN A 121 -15.80 -6.92 7.62
N TRP A 122 -15.27 -7.48 6.52
CA TRP A 122 -14.48 -8.70 6.55
C TRP A 122 -13.25 -8.57 7.47
N ALA A 123 -12.56 -7.43 7.42
CA ALA A 123 -11.39 -7.18 8.25
C ALA A 123 -11.78 -7.13 9.74
N ALA A 124 -12.88 -6.47 10.09
CA ALA A 124 -13.40 -6.43 11.45
C ALA A 124 -13.78 -7.82 11.99
N GLU A 125 -14.47 -8.64 11.18
CA GLU A 125 -14.86 -10.01 11.54
C GLU A 125 -13.65 -10.91 11.81
N ASN A 126 -12.52 -10.65 11.16
CA ASN A 126 -11.28 -11.43 11.30
C ASN A 126 -10.24 -10.76 12.24
N GLY A 127 -10.57 -9.63 12.86
CA GLY A 127 -9.66 -8.90 13.74
C GLY A 127 -8.41 -8.36 13.03
N ILE A 128 -8.51 -8.09 11.74
CA ILE A 128 -7.47 -7.52 10.87
C ILE A 128 -7.75 -6.03 10.71
N LYS A 129 -6.71 -5.19 10.80
CA LYS A 129 -6.81 -3.76 10.48
C LYS A 129 -6.39 -3.51 9.04
N LEU A 130 -6.88 -2.44 8.42
CA LEU A 130 -6.64 -2.10 7.03
C LEU A 130 -5.70 -0.89 6.89
N ASP A 131 -4.82 -0.98 5.91
CA ASP A 131 -4.07 0.12 5.31
C ASP A 131 -4.41 0.22 3.83
N PHE A 132 -4.09 1.35 3.19
CA PHE A 132 -4.61 1.65 1.86
C PHE A 132 -3.61 2.34 0.95
N ASN A 133 -3.81 2.17 -0.36
CA ASN A 133 -3.03 2.80 -1.41
C ASN A 133 -3.95 3.26 -2.52
N SER A 134 -3.67 4.43 -3.08
CA SER A 134 -4.22 4.82 -4.38
C SER A 134 -3.45 4.07 -5.47
N THR A 135 -4.11 3.71 -6.56
CA THR A 135 -3.47 3.03 -7.70
C THR A 135 -3.32 3.95 -8.90
N SER A 136 -2.11 4.35 -9.27
CA SER A 136 -1.86 5.28 -10.38
C SER A 136 -1.25 4.63 -11.64
N PHE A 137 -1.22 3.29 -11.71
CA PHE A 137 -0.61 2.50 -12.78
C PHE A 137 -1.63 1.52 -13.42
N SER A 138 -1.25 0.78 -14.47
CA SER A 138 -2.12 -0.19 -15.17
C SER A 138 -3.46 0.38 -15.65
N HIS A 139 -3.45 1.65 -16.05
CA HIS A 139 -4.65 2.38 -16.47
C HIS A 139 -4.42 3.12 -17.80
N PRO A 140 -5.44 3.28 -18.67
CA PRO A 140 -5.29 4.03 -19.93
C PRO A 140 -4.76 5.47 -19.76
N LYS A 141 -4.99 6.09 -18.58
CA LYS A 141 -4.49 7.44 -18.25
C LYS A 141 -3.15 7.45 -17.50
N SER A 142 -2.48 6.30 -17.33
CA SER A 142 -1.27 6.19 -16.49
C SER A 142 0.06 6.31 -17.22
N GLY A 143 0.12 6.02 -18.54
CA GLY A 143 1.31 6.19 -19.39
C GLY A 143 2.67 6.05 -18.67
N ASN A 144 3.56 7.01 -18.90
CA ASN A 144 4.79 7.18 -18.10
C ASN A 144 4.61 8.18 -16.94
N LEU A 145 3.50 8.92 -16.92
CA LEU A 145 3.25 10.02 -15.98
C LEU A 145 1.77 10.02 -15.57
N SER A 146 1.50 10.35 -14.32
CA SER A 146 0.19 10.48 -13.69
C SER A 146 0.05 11.85 -13.03
N LEU A 147 0.42 12.00 -11.76
CA LEU A 147 0.32 13.24 -10.99
C LEU A 147 1.27 14.36 -11.47
N ALA A 148 2.29 14.03 -12.27
CA ALA A 148 3.21 14.97 -12.91
C ALA A 148 2.94 15.16 -14.41
N HIS A 149 1.85 14.60 -14.94
CA HIS A 149 1.55 14.64 -16.37
C HIS A 149 1.35 16.09 -16.87
N PRO A 150 1.87 16.54 -18.03
CA PRO A 150 1.67 17.92 -18.50
C PRO A 150 0.23 18.28 -18.87
N ASP A 151 -0.55 17.31 -19.36
CA ASP A 151 -2.00 17.44 -19.57
C ASP A 151 -2.73 17.58 -18.24
N GLN A 152 -3.50 18.66 -18.09
CA GLN A 152 -4.24 18.95 -16.87
C GLN A 152 -5.39 17.98 -16.62
N GLY A 153 -6.11 17.53 -17.65
CA GLY A 153 -7.20 16.58 -17.49
C GLY A 153 -6.73 15.22 -16.97
N ILE A 154 -5.53 14.77 -17.36
CA ILE A 154 -4.91 13.56 -16.78
C ILE A 154 -4.50 13.79 -15.32
N ARG A 155 -3.89 14.93 -14.98
CA ARG A 155 -3.54 15.23 -13.58
C ARG A 155 -4.79 15.34 -12.70
N ASP A 156 -5.82 16.02 -13.18
CA ASP A 156 -7.04 16.25 -12.42
C ASP A 156 -7.75 14.93 -12.10
N PHE A 157 -7.77 13.99 -13.05
CA PHE A 157 -8.24 12.62 -12.82
C PHE A 157 -7.47 11.93 -11.68
N TRP A 158 -6.14 11.95 -11.72
CA TRP A 158 -5.33 11.27 -10.71
C TRP A 158 -5.38 11.97 -9.34
N VAL A 159 -5.47 13.30 -9.30
CA VAL A 159 -5.68 14.07 -8.08
C VAL A 159 -7.03 13.71 -7.44
N GLU A 160 -8.09 13.62 -8.23
CA GLU A 160 -9.43 13.26 -7.74
C GLU A 160 -9.47 11.82 -7.23
N HIS A 161 -8.92 10.87 -7.98
CA HIS A 161 -8.79 9.48 -7.54
C HIS A 161 -8.06 9.36 -6.19
N THR A 162 -6.90 10.02 -6.02
CA THR A 162 -6.15 9.95 -4.75
C THR A 162 -6.94 10.60 -3.60
N LYS A 163 -7.66 11.70 -3.83
CA LYS A 163 -8.55 12.31 -2.82
C LYS A 163 -9.65 11.35 -2.36
N ARG A 164 -10.26 10.62 -3.29
CA ARG A 164 -11.27 9.60 -2.97
C ARG A 164 -10.69 8.44 -2.19
N CYS A 165 -9.49 7.99 -2.54
CA CYS A 165 -8.78 6.99 -1.76
C CYS A 165 -8.48 7.46 -0.32
N ARG A 166 -8.13 8.74 -0.13
CA ARG A 166 -7.96 9.32 1.22
C ARG A 166 -9.27 9.32 2.01
N ALA A 167 -10.40 9.61 1.37
CA ALA A 167 -11.72 9.52 2.02
C ALA A 167 -12.09 8.07 2.41
N ILE A 168 -11.73 7.08 1.58
CA ILE A 168 -11.87 5.66 1.91
C ILE A 168 -10.99 5.28 3.11
N ALA A 169 -9.72 5.69 3.09
CA ALA A 169 -8.78 5.44 4.19
C ALA A 169 -9.24 6.09 5.51
N GLU A 170 -9.81 7.30 5.46
CA GLU A 170 -10.40 7.95 6.63
C GLU A 170 -11.51 7.09 7.25
N GLU A 171 -12.42 6.56 6.43
CA GLU A 171 -13.50 5.71 6.92
C GLU A 171 -12.97 4.38 7.47
N MET A 172 -12.00 3.75 6.81
CA MET A 172 -11.33 2.55 7.32
C MET A 172 -10.77 2.79 8.73
N GLY A 173 -10.02 3.88 8.88
CA GLY A 173 -9.42 4.26 10.15
C GLY A 173 -10.44 4.55 11.25
N ARG A 174 -11.53 5.25 10.88
CA ARG A 174 -12.63 5.56 11.81
C ARG A 174 -13.29 4.29 12.35
N ARG A 175 -13.55 3.30 11.48
CA ARG A 175 -14.22 2.05 11.88
C ARG A 175 -13.36 1.12 12.70
N GLN A 176 -12.08 1.00 12.35
CA GLN A 176 -11.16 0.10 13.04
C GLN A 176 -10.56 0.69 14.33
N GLY A 177 -10.85 1.97 14.64
CA GLY A 177 -10.36 2.66 15.82
C GLY A 177 -8.84 2.86 15.86
N ASP A 178 -8.19 2.83 14.70
CA ASP A 178 -6.74 2.87 14.54
C ASP A 178 -6.43 3.49 13.17
N PRO A 179 -5.46 4.42 13.06
CA PRO A 179 -5.22 5.11 11.81
C PRO A 179 -4.95 4.16 10.64
N CYS A 180 -5.66 4.35 9.52
CA CYS A 180 -5.30 3.73 8.25
C CYS A 180 -4.08 4.46 7.69
N ILE A 181 -3.02 3.73 7.34
CA ILE A 181 -1.88 4.31 6.63
C ILE A 181 -2.24 4.37 5.14
N MET A 182 -2.36 5.58 4.62
CA MET A 182 -2.69 5.84 3.21
C MET A 182 -1.41 6.18 2.45
N ASN A 183 -0.86 5.21 1.74
CA ASN A 183 0.37 5.40 0.97
C ASN A 183 0.08 5.88 -0.45
N LEU A 184 0.89 6.85 -0.89
CA LEU A 184 0.88 7.39 -2.24
C LEU A 184 2.22 7.09 -2.90
N TRP A 185 2.19 6.15 -3.82
CA TRP A 185 3.26 5.87 -4.77
C TRP A 185 2.80 6.17 -6.20
N VAL A 186 3.67 6.77 -7.00
CA VAL A 186 3.45 6.96 -8.44
C VAL A 186 4.71 6.55 -9.22
N HIS A 187 4.50 6.00 -10.41
CA HIS A 187 5.60 5.57 -11.29
C HIS A 187 6.21 6.71 -12.11
N ASP A 188 5.66 7.92 -12.03
CA ASP A 188 6.00 9.08 -12.84
C ASP A 188 7.49 9.23 -13.12
N GLY A 189 7.87 9.08 -14.39
CA GLY A 189 9.27 9.02 -14.77
C GLY A 189 9.51 9.07 -16.28
N SER A 190 10.76 8.79 -16.65
CA SER A 190 11.19 8.70 -18.04
C SER A 190 12.19 7.58 -18.21
N LYS A 191 12.04 6.84 -19.32
CA LYS A 191 12.98 5.80 -19.75
C LYS A 191 14.38 6.35 -19.97
N ASP A 192 14.47 7.49 -20.66
CA ASP A 192 15.72 8.00 -21.22
C ASP A 192 15.99 9.45 -20.75
N ILE A 193 17.04 10.08 -21.28
CA ILE A 193 17.53 11.41 -20.92
C ILE A 193 16.37 12.40 -20.80
N THR A 194 16.23 12.97 -19.61
CA THR A 194 15.17 13.94 -19.30
C THR A 194 15.75 15.34 -19.25
N VAL A 195 15.33 16.19 -20.20
CA VAL A 195 15.84 17.56 -20.32
C VAL A 195 15.38 18.44 -19.15
N ASN A 196 14.09 18.40 -18.79
CA ASN A 196 13.52 19.28 -17.77
C ASN A 196 12.90 18.49 -16.60
N ARG A 197 13.74 18.01 -15.70
CA ARG A 197 13.31 17.32 -14.47
C ARG A 197 12.49 18.22 -13.54
N MET A 198 12.83 19.52 -13.47
CA MET A 198 12.17 20.46 -12.57
C MET A 198 10.69 20.64 -12.91
N LYS A 199 10.32 20.79 -14.20
CA LYS A 199 8.93 20.97 -14.63
C LYS A 199 8.01 19.90 -14.05
N TYR A 200 8.40 18.62 -14.18
CA TYR A 200 7.57 17.51 -13.69
C TYR A 200 7.44 17.51 -12.16
N ARG A 201 8.50 17.86 -11.43
CA ARG A 201 8.45 18.00 -9.96
C ARG A 201 7.60 19.18 -9.49
N VAL A 202 7.56 20.29 -10.23
CA VAL A 202 6.62 21.40 -9.94
C VAL A 202 5.19 20.93 -10.10
N LEU A 203 4.88 20.23 -11.20
CA LEU A 203 3.54 19.69 -11.43
C LEU A 203 3.15 18.65 -10.37
N PHE A 204 4.09 17.77 -10.01
CA PHE A 204 3.85 16.78 -8.97
C PHE A 204 3.58 17.44 -7.61
N LYS A 205 4.36 18.47 -7.25
CA LYS A 205 4.13 19.24 -6.03
C LYS A 205 2.74 19.89 -6.03
N ASP A 206 2.33 20.54 -7.12
CA ASP A 206 0.99 21.13 -7.25
C ASP A 206 -0.11 20.08 -7.03
N SER A 207 0.03 18.90 -7.64
CA SER A 207 -0.89 17.79 -7.44
C SER A 207 -0.94 17.34 -5.97
N LEU A 208 0.22 17.19 -5.30
CA LEU A 208 0.28 16.81 -3.89
C LEU A 208 -0.35 17.88 -2.98
N ASP A 209 -0.09 19.16 -3.22
CA ASP A 209 -0.68 20.26 -2.45
C ASP A 209 -2.21 20.19 -2.53
N ARG A 210 -2.75 19.96 -3.75
CA ARG A 210 -4.18 19.80 -3.99
C ARG A 210 -4.77 18.55 -3.34
N ILE A 211 -4.05 17.43 -3.38
CA ILE A 211 -4.46 16.16 -2.75
C ILE A 211 -4.54 16.30 -1.23
N PHE A 212 -3.54 16.93 -0.62
CA PHE A 212 -3.38 17.03 0.83
C PHE A 212 -4.05 18.26 1.45
N ALA A 213 -4.71 19.13 0.65
CA ALA A 213 -5.42 20.30 1.14
C ALA A 213 -6.52 19.97 2.18
N THR A 214 -7.14 18.79 2.07
CA THR A 214 -8.08 18.30 3.08
C THR A 214 -7.32 17.51 4.16
N GLU A 215 -7.48 17.91 5.42
CA GLU A 215 -6.98 17.14 6.55
C GLU A 215 -8.00 16.09 7.02
N TYR A 216 -7.50 14.92 7.38
CA TYR A 216 -8.29 13.79 7.89
C TYR A 216 -7.74 13.35 9.24
N LYS A 217 -8.61 12.85 10.13
CA LYS A 217 -8.26 12.61 11.55
C LYS A 217 -7.92 11.16 11.84
N HIS A 218 -8.47 10.24 11.06
CA HIS A 218 -8.40 8.80 11.28
C HIS A 218 -7.51 8.10 10.24
N MET A 219 -6.79 8.83 9.41
CA MET A 219 -5.78 8.27 8.51
C MET A 219 -4.47 9.05 8.59
N LYS A 220 -3.38 8.44 8.11
CA LYS A 220 -2.07 9.09 7.97
C LYS A 220 -1.59 8.96 6.54
N ASP A 221 -1.32 10.10 5.93
CA ASP A 221 -0.74 10.18 4.60
C ASP A 221 0.74 9.75 4.63
N CYS A 222 1.12 8.87 3.71
CA CYS A 222 2.48 8.45 3.44
C CYS A 222 2.84 8.72 1.98
N LEU A 223 4.08 9.14 1.74
CA LEU A 223 4.60 9.37 0.40
C LEU A 223 5.80 8.44 0.16
N GLU A 224 5.72 7.64 -0.89
CA GLU A 224 6.76 6.66 -1.23
C GLU A 224 7.64 7.17 -2.36
N SER A 225 8.95 7.01 -2.19
CA SER A 225 9.91 7.35 -3.25
C SER A 225 10.33 6.11 -4.05
N LYS A 226 10.84 6.32 -5.26
CA LYS A 226 11.52 5.26 -6.02
C LYS A 226 12.74 5.81 -6.73
N VAL A 227 13.76 4.95 -6.90
CA VAL A 227 14.98 5.31 -7.65
C VAL A 227 14.73 5.19 -9.15
N PHE A 228 14.15 4.07 -9.58
CA PHE A 228 13.80 3.84 -10.98
C PHE A 228 12.74 2.73 -11.12
N GLY A 229 12.07 2.66 -12.27
CA GLY A 229 11.21 1.55 -12.68
C GLY A 229 11.61 1.01 -14.06
N ILE A 230 11.17 -0.20 -14.40
CA ILE A 230 11.44 -0.78 -15.72
C ILE A 230 10.69 0.02 -16.79
N GLY A 231 11.38 0.47 -17.82
CA GLY A 231 10.86 1.42 -18.82
C GLY A 231 10.82 2.88 -18.33
N LEU A 232 11.30 3.17 -17.12
CA LEU A 232 11.34 4.48 -16.47
C LEU A 232 12.68 4.67 -15.73
N GLU A 233 13.77 4.26 -16.35
CA GLU A 233 15.07 4.05 -15.70
C GLU A 233 15.85 5.34 -15.41
N SER A 234 15.76 6.33 -16.29
CA SER A 234 16.63 7.52 -16.30
C SER A 234 16.18 8.60 -15.30
N TYR A 235 14.90 8.61 -14.95
CA TYR A 235 14.34 9.65 -14.10
C TYR A 235 13.04 9.21 -13.42
N THR A 236 12.96 9.44 -12.11
CA THR A 236 11.73 9.34 -11.32
C THR A 236 11.40 10.70 -10.71
N VAL A 237 10.14 11.13 -10.88
CA VAL A 237 9.66 12.43 -10.41
C VAL A 237 9.66 12.47 -8.87
N GLY A 238 9.04 11.47 -8.26
CA GLY A 238 9.05 11.20 -6.81
C GLY A 238 10.34 10.55 -6.33
N SER A 239 11.47 11.22 -6.55
CA SER A 239 12.77 10.79 -6.00
C SER A 239 12.83 10.94 -4.49
N ASN A 240 13.76 10.22 -3.84
CA ASN A 240 13.98 10.29 -2.39
C ASN A 240 14.03 11.72 -1.84
N GLU A 241 14.88 12.60 -2.39
CA GLU A 241 15.04 13.97 -1.89
C GLU A 241 13.76 14.81 -2.05
N PHE A 242 12.98 14.53 -3.10
CA PHE A 242 11.69 15.20 -3.30
C PHE A 242 10.69 14.75 -2.23
N CYS A 243 10.51 13.43 -2.05
CA CYS A 243 9.55 12.89 -1.10
C CYS A 243 9.94 13.27 0.34
N MET A 244 11.22 13.14 0.71
CA MET A 244 11.74 13.59 2.00
C MET A 244 11.49 15.09 2.23
N GLY A 245 11.85 15.95 1.28
CA GLY A 245 11.66 17.39 1.41
C GLY A 245 10.18 17.79 1.55
N TYR A 246 9.33 17.18 0.72
CA TYR A 246 7.89 17.41 0.79
C TYR A 246 7.29 16.94 2.11
N SER A 247 7.65 15.73 2.56
CA SER A 247 7.15 15.13 3.79
C SER A 247 7.60 15.89 5.04
N VAL A 248 8.84 16.40 5.09
CA VAL A 248 9.30 17.27 6.19
C VAL A 248 8.49 18.57 6.23
N GLN A 249 8.27 19.21 5.08
CA GLN A 249 7.54 20.47 5.02
C GLN A 249 6.06 20.32 5.41
N HIS A 250 5.42 19.20 5.05
CA HIS A 250 3.98 18.99 5.21
C HIS A 250 3.62 17.93 6.26
N GLN A 251 4.60 17.51 7.07
CA GLN A 251 4.46 16.52 8.16
C GLN A 251 3.81 15.21 7.70
N LYS A 252 4.31 14.65 6.59
CA LYS A 252 3.85 13.38 6.02
C LYS A 252 4.79 12.23 6.40
N LEU A 253 4.26 11.01 6.43
CA LEU A 253 5.10 9.82 6.58
C LEU A 253 5.90 9.56 5.30
N ILE A 254 6.98 8.80 5.42
CA ILE A 254 7.75 8.29 4.29
C ILE A 254 7.91 6.77 4.41
N THR A 255 7.87 6.10 3.26
CA THR A 255 8.18 4.68 3.07
C THR A 255 9.21 4.50 1.97
#